data_AF-Q6RGN7-F1
#
_entry.id   AF-Q6RGN7-F1
#
_cell.length_a   1.000
_cell.length_b   1.000
_cell.length_c   1.000
_cell.angle_alpha   90.00
_cell.angle_beta   90.00
_cell.angle_gamma   90.00
#
_symmetry.space_group_name_H-M   'P 1'
#
loop_
_entity.id
_entity.type
_entity.pdbx_description
1 polymer ?
#
loop_
_entity_poly.entity_id
_entity_poly.type
_entity_poly.pdbx_seq_one_letter_code
_entity_poly.pdbx_strand_id
1 'polypeptide(L)'
;MFAVCVSADADPLLNTGQAVPLYIRLIGFADVGSRDTGNGYPYRARLASSLSCSKQTVDRATKVLEQEIGLVTVTERKVEGKPDENDANQYLLHDGWLIHGVPAPPGTPPQLVARYGHTVPGFDIGGWMEEHAPGFDHVGWQTAYEARLRQQEEKEAEQRRKERARRKPRKVPAAGGEATSEGGGVMYRERTAHSGGVASCMTLRVASWVT
;
A
#
# COMPACT_ATOMS: atom_id res chain seq x y z
N MET A 1 5.73 2.28 -23.73
CA MET A 1 6.26 2.63 -22.40
C MET A 1 5.26 2.10 -21.39
N PHE A 2 5.59 1.04 -20.65
CA PHE A 2 4.69 0.46 -19.65
C PHE A 2 4.94 1.20 -18.34
N ALA A 3 3.95 1.93 -17.84
CA ALA A 3 4.02 2.50 -16.50
C ALA A 3 4.09 1.33 -15.51
N VAL A 4 5.16 1.26 -14.75
CA VAL A 4 5.32 0.25 -13.72
C VAL A 4 4.50 0.73 -12.53
N CYS A 5 3.24 0.31 -12.49
CA CYS A 5 2.39 0.58 -11.34
C CYS A 5 2.92 -0.25 -10.17
N VAL A 6 3.31 0.43 -9.07
CA VAL A 6 3.35 -0.22 -7.77
C VAL A 6 1.91 -0.64 -7.47
N SER A 7 1.56 -1.89 -7.79
CA SER A 7 0.24 -2.43 -7.51
C SER A 7 0.04 -2.41 -6.00
N ALA A 8 -0.78 -1.47 -5.52
CA ALA A 8 -1.10 -1.30 -4.11
C ALA A 8 -1.59 -2.61 -3.46
N ASP A 9 -2.14 -3.54 -4.25
CA ASP A 9 -2.66 -4.83 -3.77
C ASP A 9 -1.57 -5.86 -3.40
N ALA A 10 -0.31 -5.67 -3.81
CA ALA A 10 0.73 -6.69 -3.60
C ALA A 10 1.65 -6.44 -2.39
N ASP A 11 1.76 -5.18 -1.91
CA ASP A 11 2.68 -4.87 -0.81
C ASP A 11 1.95 -4.75 0.53
N PRO A 12 2.12 -5.71 1.44
CA PRO A 12 1.41 -5.68 2.71
C PRO A 12 1.83 -4.52 3.63
N LEU A 13 3.07 -4.02 3.49
CA LEU A 13 3.52 -2.88 4.31
C LEU A 13 2.88 -1.59 3.86
N LEU A 14 2.68 -1.41 2.55
CA LEU A 14 1.93 -0.28 2.02
C LEU A 14 0.47 -0.33 2.50
N ASN A 15 -0.11 -1.53 2.59
CA ASN A 15 -1.46 -1.76 3.11
C ASN A 15 -1.60 -1.67 4.65
N THR A 16 -0.51 -1.38 5.37
CA THR A 16 -0.55 -1.31 6.83
C THR A 16 -1.20 0.00 7.30
N GLY A 17 -2.32 -0.12 8.00
CA GLY A 17 -2.99 1.00 8.65
C GLY A 17 -3.55 2.02 7.65
N GLN A 18 -3.06 3.26 7.74
CA GLN A 18 -3.49 4.37 6.86
C GLN A 18 -2.41 4.78 5.84
N ALA A 19 -1.41 3.92 5.58
CA ALA A 19 -0.30 4.26 4.68
C ALA A 19 -0.74 4.49 3.22
N VAL A 20 -1.48 3.58 2.58
CA VAL A 20 -2.06 3.81 1.23
C VAL A 20 -2.93 5.09 1.19
N PRO A 21 -3.96 5.25 2.05
CA PRO A 21 -4.81 6.44 2.01
C PRO A 21 -4.05 7.75 2.19
N LEU A 22 -3.08 7.76 3.12
CA LEU A 22 -2.21 8.92 3.33
C LEU A 22 -1.38 9.23 2.09
N TYR A 23 -0.74 8.23 1.50
CA TYR A 23 0.08 8.39 0.32
C TYR A 23 -0.70 8.94 -0.88
N ILE A 24 -1.88 8.39 -1.17
CA ILE A 24 -2.77 8.89 -2.22
C ILE A 24 -3.11 10.37 -1.97
N ARG A 25 -3.33 10.74 -0.71
CA ARG A 25 -3.63 12.12 -0.36
C ARG A 25 -2.44 13.05 -0.57
N LEU A 26 -1.23 12.60 -0.24
CA LEU A 26 0.00 13.35 -0.45
C LEU A 26 0.28 13.60 -1.94
N ILE A 27 0.00 12.63 -2.82
CA ILE A 27 0.08 12.84 -4.28
C ILE A 27 -0.81 14.02 -4.72
N GLY A 28 -2.01 14.13 -4.15
CA GLY A 28 -2.92 15.24 -4.46
C GLY A 28 -2.43 16.62 -3.98
N PHE A 29 -1.50 16.66 -3.02
CA PHE A 29 -0.85 17.89 -2.56
C PHE A 29 0.52 18.14 -3.21
N ALA A 30 1.09 17.13 -3.88
CA ALA A 30 2.40 17.22 -4.47
C ALA A 30 2.35 18.08 -5.73
N ASP A 31 3.30 19.01 -5.85
CA ASP A 31 3.48 19.77 -7.08
C ASP A 31 3.96 18.82 -8.19
N VAL A 32 3.38 18.95 -9.38
CA VAL A 32 3.69 18.12 -10.54
C VAL A 32 5.15 18.32 -10.98
N GLY A 33 5.72 19.50 -10.72
CA GLY A 33 7.09 19.84 -11.12
C GLY A 33 8.20 19.30 -10.21
N SER A 34 7.96 19.17 -8.91
CA SER A 34 8.99 18.82 -7.92
C SER A 34 8.64 17.62 -7.04
N ARG A 35 7.44 17.04 -7.19
CA ARG A 35 6.96 15.88 -6.42
C ARG A 35 7.11 16.08 -4.90
N ASP A 36 6.97 17.33 -4.46
CA ASP A 36 6.98 17.70 -3.07
C ASP A 36 5.70 18.47 -2.70
N THR A 37 5.30 18.42 -1.43
CA THR A 37 4.10 19.11 -0.95
C THR A 37 4.38 20.54 -0.48
N GLY A 38 5.45 21.16 -0.97
CA GLY A 38 5.98 22.42 -0.47
C GLY A 38 5.02 23.58 -0.66
N ASN A 39 4.28 23.58 -1.77
CA ASN A 39 3.24 24.57 -2.09
C ASN A 39 1.87 24.21 -1.47
N GLY A 40 1.63 22.93 -1.16
CA GLY A 40 0.33 22.43 -0.70
C GLY A 40 0.08 22.60 0.81
N TYR A 41 1.12 22.78 1.63
CA TYR A 41 1.08 22.89 3.10
C TYR A 41 0.09 21.90 3.75
N PRO A 42 0.29 20.58 3.62
CA PRO A 42 -0.62 19.58 4.17
C PRO A 42 -0.50 19.51 5.69
N TYR A 43 -1.30 20.31 6.40
CA TYR A 43 -1.35 20.27 7.86
C TYR A 43 -1.77 18.89 8.38
N ARG A 44 -1.10 18.39 9.43
CA ARG A 44 -1.42 17.09 10.05
C ARG A 44 -2.87 17.01 10.51
N ALA A 45 -3.42 18.10 11.04
CA ALA A 45 -4.85 18.18 11.37
C ALA A 45 -5.75 17.98 10.14
N ARG A 46 -5.41 18.60 9.01
CA ARG A 46 -6.19 18.50 7.77
C ARG A 46 -6.09 17.11 7.17
N LEU A 47 -4.91 16.49 7.20
CA LEU A 47 -4.70 15.11 6.79
C LEU A 47 -5.54 14.16 7.64
N ALA A 48 -5.46 14.30 8.97
CA ALA A 48 -6.22 13.49 9.91
C ALA A 48 -7.74 13.58 9.66
N SER A 49 -8.27 14.81 9.51
CA SER A 49 -9.69 15.02 9.17
C SER A 49 -10.07 14.42 7.82
N SER A 50 -9.22 14.53 6.80
CA SER A 50 -9.52 13.98 5.47
C SER A 50 -9.51 12.44 5.42
N LEU A 51 -8.78 11.81 6.33
CA LEU A 51 -8.67 10.36 6.46
C LEU A 51 -9.58 9.80 7.56
N SER A 52 -10.40 10.65 8.21
CA SER A 52 -11.24 10.28 9.35
C SER A 52 -10.48 9.54 10.45
N CYS A 53 -9.25 9.98 10.75
CA CYS A 53 -8.37 9.35 11.73
C CYS A 53 -7.73 10.37 12.69
N SER A 54 -6.97 9.90 13.69
CA SER A 54 -6.27 10.78 14.62
C SER A 54 -4.92 11.25 14.05
N LYS A 55 -4.41 12.39 14.53
CA LYS A 55 -3.05 12.87 14.18
C LYS A 55 -1.98 11.80 14.42
N GLN A 56 -2.10 11.05 15.53
CA GLN A 56 -1.19 9.94 15.85
C GLN A 56 -1.24 8.80 14.83
N THR A 57 -2.38 8.55 14.19
CA THR A 57 -2.49 7.56 13.12
C THR A 57 -1.80 8.05 11.85
N VAL A 58 -1.91 9.34 11.52
CA VAL A 58 -1.15 9.97 10.43
C VAL A 58 0.36 9.86 10.69
N ASP A 59 0.82 10.12 11.91
CA ASP A 59 2.25 10.02 12.24
C ASP A 59 2.77 8.59 12.10
N ARG A 60 1.99 7.60 12.55
CA ARG A 60 2.34 6.18 12.38
C ARG A 60 2.39 5.79 10.91
N ALA A 61 1.40 6.19 10.12
CA ALA A 61 1.39 5.94 8.68
C ALA A 61 2.56 6.64 7.98
N THR A 62 2.90 7.86 8.39
CA THR A 62 4.05 8.62 7.89
C THR A 62 5.35 7.87 8.17
N LYS A 63 5.54 7.37 9.40
CA LYS A 63 6.72 6.56 9.76
C LYS A 63 6.85 5.30 8.91
N VAL A 64 5.74 4.63 8.59
CA VAL A 64 5.75 3.47 7.69
C VAL A 64 6.20 3.88 6.28
N LEU A 65 5.61 4.95 5.72
CA LEU A 65 5.96 5.43 4.38
C LEU A 65 7.42 5.88 4.28
N GLU A 66 7.98 6.48 5.33
CA GLU A 66 9.34 7.00 5.37
C GLU A 66 10.38 5.92 5.73
N GLN A 67 10.23 5.26 6.88
CA GLN A 67 11.26 4.39 7.44
C GLN A 67 11.20 2.97 6.86
N GLU A 68 9.99 2.42 6.68
CA GLU A 68 9.84 1.02 6.26
C GLU A 68 9.82 0.85 4.74
N ILE A 69 9.26 1.83 4.03
CA ILE A 69 9.09 1.79 2.56
C ILE A 69 10.05 2.74 1.85
N GLY A 70 10.34 3.91 2.43
CA GLY A 70 11.14 4.95 1.78
C GLY A 70 10.44 5.65 0.62
N LEU A 71 9.11 5.59 0.60
CA LEU A 71 8.30 6.21 -0.45
C LEU A 71 8.24 7.74 -0.31
N VAL A 72 8.44 8.22 0.92
CA VAL A 72 8.37 9.63 1.27
C VAL A 72 9.53 10.01 2.19
N THR A 73 10.07 11.22 2.04
CA THR A 73 10.94 11.85 3.06
C THR A 73 10.19 13.02 3.69
N VAL A 74 10.23 13.11 5.01
CA VAL A 74 9.55 14.16 5.76
C VAL A 74 10.56 15.21 6.21
N THR A 75 10.32 16.46 5.83
CA THR A 75 11.06 17.60 6.36
C THR A 75 10.12 18.39 7.27
N GLU A 76 10.48 18.44 8.56
CA GLU A 76 9.75 19.22 9.55
C GLU A 76 9.84 20.71 9.20
N ARG A 77 8.70 21.39 9.08
CA ARG A 77 8.67 22.85 8.92
C ARG A 77 8.00 23.45 10.14
N LYS A 78 8.62 24.50 10.66
CA LYS A 78 7.99 25.35 11.67
C LYS A 78 6.93 26.20 11.00
N VAL A 79 5.76 26.29 11.63
CA VAL A 79 4.71 27.19 11.17
C VAL A 79 5.14 28.63 11.46
N GLU A 80 5.01 29.51 10.48
CA GLU A 80 5.33 30.93 10.64
C GLU A 80 4.46 31.55 11.75
N GLY A 81 5.10 32.15 12.75
CA GLY A 81 4.43 32.70 13.94
C GLY A 81 4.17 31.69 15.07
N LYS A 82 4.47 30.40 14.89
CA LYS A 82 4.35 29.37 15.94
C LYS A 82 5.54 28.39 15.90
N PRO A 83 6.68 28.75 16.52
CA PRO A 83 7.92 27.97 16.42
C PRO A 83 7.85 26.57 17.05
N ASP A 84 6.88 26.32 17.93
CA ASP A 84 6.70 25.04 18.64
C ASP A 84 5.66 24.12 17.97
N GLU A 85 4.93 24.62 16.96
CA GLU A 85 3.95 23.81 16.22
C GLU A 85 4.58 23.24 14.95
N ASN A 86 4.92 21.94 15.00
CA ASN A 86 5.29 21.16 13.83
C ASN A 86 4.04 20.49 13.22
N ASP A 87 3.08 21.32 12.79
CA ASP A 87 1.81 20.84 12.21
C ASP A 87 1.85 20.83 10.67
N ALA A 88 2.86 21.44 10.03
CA ALA A 88 2.96 21.64 8.57
C ALA A 88 4.23 21.01 7.98
N ASN A 89 4.34 19.68 7.98
CA ASN A 89 5.47 18.98 7.36
C ASN A 89 5.48 19.15 5.83
N GLN A 90 6.69 19.14 5.26
CA GLN A 90 6.88 18.89 3.83
C GLN A 90 7.15 17.42 3.59
N TYR A 91 6.46 16.88 2.60
CA TYR A 91 6.60 15.51 2.17
C TYR A 91 7.20 15.52 0.76
N LEU A 92 8.37 14.90 0.58
CA LEU A 92 9.00 14.65 -0.71
C LEU A 92 8.69 13.23 -1.14
N LEU A 93 8.12 13.05 -2.32
CA LEU A 93 7.69 11.75 -2.83
C LEU A 93 8.74 11.19 -3.81
N HIS A 94 9.16 9.94 -3.59
CA HIS A 94 10.27 9.30 -4.31
C HIS A 94 9.84 8.30 -5.38
N ASP A 95 8.57 8.28 -5.76
CA ASP A 95 7.97 7.30 -6.69
C ASP A 95 8.06 7.72 -8.16
N GLY A 96 8.67 8.86 -8.49
CA GLY A 96 8.77 9.38 -9.87
C GLY A 96 9.42 8.38 -10.83
N TRP A 97 10.55 7.81 -10.42
CA TRP A 97 11.30 6.85 -11.25
C TRP A 97 10.53 5.54 -11.48
N LEU A 98 9.72 5.11 -10.51
CA LEU A 98 8.84 3.94 -10.63
C LEU A 98 7.73 4.18 -11.66
N ILE A 99 7.05 5.33 -11.59
CA ILE A 99 5.98 5.68 -12.54
C ILE A 99 6.51 5.72 -13.98
N HIS A 100 7.70 6.31 -14.17
CA HIS A 100 8.29 6.47 -15.49
C HIS A 100 9.10 5.25 -15.96
N GLY A 101 9.34 4.27 -15.10
CA GLY A 101 10.15 3.08 -15.43
C GLY A 101 11.59 3.45 -15.80
N VAL A 102 12.18 4.40 -15.08
CA VAL A 102 13.57 4.88 -15.29
C VAL A 102 14.42 4.55 -14.05
N PRO A 103 15.76 4.54 -14.17
CA PRO A 103 16.63 4.31 -13.01
C PRO A 103 16.38 5.30 -11.86
N ALA A 104 16.51 4.82 -10.63
CA ALA A 104 16.31 5.64 -9.43
C ALA A 104 17.36 6.76 -9.35
N PRO A 105 16.99 8.02 -9.05
CA PRO A 105 17.95 9.09 -8.84
C PRO A 105 18.73 8.90 -7.50
N PRO A 106 19.92 9.51 -7.34
CA PRO A 106 20.79 9.32 -6.15
C PRO A 106 20.16 9.71 -4.80
N GLY A 107 19.12 10.55 -4.79
CA GLY A 107 18.39 10.95 -3.59
C GLY A 107 17.28 9.98 -3.16
N THR A 108 17.07 8.89 -3.90
CA THR A 108 16.04 7.90 -3.58
C THR A 108 16.42 7.14 -2.31
N PRO A 109 15.50 6.94 -1.36
CA PRO A 109 15.79 6.12 -0.20
C PRO A 109 16.12 4.67 -0.60
N PRO A 110 17.21 4.08 -0.06
CA PRO A 110 17.68 2.76 -0.50
C PRO A 110 16.65 1.66 -0.25
N GLN A 111 15.87 1.74 0.84
CA GLN A 111 14.79 0.79 1.09
C GLN A 111 13.72 0.76 -0.02
N LEU A 112 13.50 1.88 -0.73
CA LEU A 112 12.56 1.95 -1.85
C LEU A 112 13.15 1.26 -3.09
N VAL A 113 14.44 1.49 -3.34
CA VAL A 113 15.20 0.87 -4.44
C VAL A 113 15.31 -0.64 -4.23
N ALA A 114 15.67 -1.10 -3.03
CA ALA A 114 15.71 -2.52 -2.69
C ALA A 114 14.36 -3.19 -2.90
N ARG A 115 13.28 -2.50 -2.51
CA ARG A 115 11.92 -3.02 -2.58
C ARG A 115 11.37 -3.10 -4.00
N TYR A 116 11.49 -2.03 -4.78
CA TYR A 116 10.80 -1.91 -6.08
C TYR A 116 11.74 -1.79 -7.28
N GLY A 117 13.05 -1.74 -7.09
CA GLY A 117 14.00 -1.62 -8.20
C GLY A 117 13.85 -2.71 -9.26
N HIS A 118 13.51 -3.93 -8.84
CA HIS A 118 13.28 -5.07 -9.72
C HIS A 118 12.11 -4.88 -10.70
N THR A 119 11.23 -3.92 -10.42
CA THR A 119 10.08 -3.60 -11.27
C THR A 119 10.48 -2.74 -12.48
N VAL A 120 11.67 -2.14 -12.46
CA VAL A 120 12.23 -1.35 -13.56
C VAL A 120 13.09 -2.26 -14.45
N PRO A 121 12.75 -2.45 -15.74
CA PRO A 121 13.50 -3.34 -16.62
C PRO A 121 14.98 -2.97 -16.78
N GLY A 122 15.86 -3.93 -16.55
CA GLY A 122 17.31 -3.76 -16.73
C GLY A 122 17.98 -2.89 -15.67
N PHE A 123 17.29 -2.53 -14.59
CA PHE A 123 17.85 -1.74 -13.51
C PHE A 123 18.74 -2.59 -12.60
N ASP A 124 20.01 -2.21 -12.49
CA ASP A 124 20.98 -2.85 -11.60
C ASP A 124 20.87 -2.28 -10.18
N ILE A 125 20.12 -2.99 -9.34
CA ILE A 125 19.94 -2.62 -7.92
C ILE A 125 21.28 -2.71 -7.18
N GLY A 126 22.11 -3.72 -7.48
CA GLY A 126 23.38 -3.93 -6.78
C GLY A 126 24.35 -2.78 -7.05
N GLY A 127 24.56 -2.47 -8.33
CA GLY A 127 25.39 -1.34 -8.74
C GLY A 127 24.89 -0.01 -8.20
N TRP A 128 23.56 0.22 -8.23
CA TRP A 128 22.98 1.43 -7.65
C TRP A 128 23.24 1.56 -6.14
N MET A 129 23.11 0.46 -5.39
CA MET A 129 23.36 0.45 -3.94
C MET A 129 24.82 0.73 -3.62
N GLU A 130 25.75 0.12 -4.36
CA GLU A 130 27.19 0.33 -4.18
C GLU A 130 27.58 1.79 -4.43
N GLU A 131 26.97 2.44 -5.44
CA GLU A 131 27.27 3.82 -5.80
C GLU A 131 26.61 4.84 -4.87
N HIS A 132 25.33 4.66 -4.53
CA HIS A 132 24.53 5.70 -3.88
C HIS A 132 24.18 5.42 -2.41
N ALA A 133 24.29 4.18 -1.96
CA ALA A 133 23.99 3.79 -0.58
C ALA A 133 24.96 2.73 -0.02
N PRO A 134 26.29 2.93 -0.06
CA PRO A 134 27.27 1.91 0.32
C PRO A 134 27.20 1.49 1.79
N GLY A 135 26.59 2.31 2.66
CA GLY A 135 26.37 1.99 4.07
C GLY A 135 25.06 1.25 4.35
N PHE A 136 24.22 1.00 3.34
CA PHE A 136 22.95 0.29 3.51
C PHE A 136 23.17 -1.22 3.43
N ASP A 137 22.82 -1.94 4.50
CA ASP A 137 22.84 -3.40 4.53
C ASP A 137 21.67 -3.97 3.71
N HIS A 138 21.85 -4.01 2.39
CA HIS A 138 20.85 -4.50 1.45
C HIS A 138 20.45 -5.96 1.73
N VAL A 139 21.44 -6.81 2.03
CA VAL A 139 21.21 -8.25 2.26
C VAL A 139 20.44 -8.47 3.56
N GLY A 140 20.83 -7.79 4.65
CA GLY A 140 20.13 -7.86 5.92
C GLY A 140 18.71 -7.31 5.82
N TRP A 141 18.52 -6.19 5.10
CA TRP A 141 17.21 -5.61 4.84
C TRP A 141 16.31 -6.59 4.06
N GLN A 142 16.82 -7.17 2.96
CA GLN A 142 16.05 -8.10 2.13
C GLN A 142 15.66 -9.36 2.91
N THR A 143 16.60 -9.91 3.69
CA THR A 143 16.34 -11.08 4.54
C THR A 143 15.24 -10.78 5.57
N ALA A 144 15.29 -9.62 6.22
CA ALA A 144 14.28 -9.19 7.18
C ALA A 144 12.91 -8.97 6.52
N TYR A 145 12.90 -8.40 5.31
CA TYR A 145 11.68 -8.18 4.54
C TYR A 145 10.99 -9.50 4.15
N GLU A 146 11.73 -10.45 3.59
CA GLU A 146 11.20 -11.77 3.22
C GLU A 146 10.73 -12.57 4.44
N ALA A 147 11.41 -12.45 5.59
CA ALA A 147 10.96 -13.05 6.84
C ALA A 147 9.61 -12.49 7.31
N ARG A 148 9.40 -11.17 7.20
CA ARG A 148 8.12 -10.54 7.54
C ARG A 148 6.99 -10.98 6.61
N LEU A 149 7.24 -11.07 5.31
CA LEU A 149 6.27 -11.57 4.33
C LEU A 149 5.79 -12.98 4.71
N ARG A 150 6.72 -13.91 4.97
CA ARG A 150 6.39 -15.28 5.38
C ARG A 150 5.56 -15.32 6.66
N GLN A 151 5.94 -14.55 7.69
CA GLN A 151 5.17 -14.48 8.94
C GLN A 151 3.73 -13.99 8.72
N GLN A 152 3.52 -13.10 7.76
CA GLN A 152 2.19 -12.59 7.45
C GLN A 152 1.35 -13.63 6.71
N GLU A 153 1.91 -14.29 5.69
CA GLU A 153 1.25 -15.37 4.98
C GLU A 153 0.82 -16.51 5.92
N GLU A 154 1.66 -16.85 6.89
CA GLU A 154 1.36 -17.83 7.94
C GLU A 154 0.17 -17.38 8.81
N LYS A 155 0.15 -16.12 9.26
CA LYS A 155 -0.96 -15.56 10.05
C LYS A 155 -2.28 -15.58 9.27
N GLU A 156 -2.25 -15.18 8.00
CA GLU A 156 -3.44 -15.22 7.14
C GLU A 156 -3.92 -16.65 6.89
N ALA A 157 -3.00 -17.59 6.65
CA ALA A 157 -3.34 -19.00 6.52
C ALA A 157 -3.96 -19.57 7.81
N GLU A 158 -3.44 -19.18 8.97
CA GLU A 158 -3.99 -19.57 10.26
C GLU A 158 -5.39 -18.97 10.48
N GLN A 159 -5.60 -17.69 10.14
CA GLN A 159 -6.92 -17.04 10.19
C GLN A 159 -7.92 -17.74 9.28
N ARG A 160 -7.53 -18.04 8.03
CA ARG A 160 -8.36 -18.81 7.08
C ARG A 160 -8.71 -20.19 7.64
N ARG A 161 -7.76 -20.87 8.30
CA ARG A 161 -8.00 -22.17 8.95
C ARG A 161 -8.99 -22.05 10.11
N LYS A 162 -8.83 -21.04 10.98
CA LYS A 162 -9.75 -20.76 12.11
C LYS A 162 -11.14 -20.42 11.62
N GLU A 163 -11.27 -19.61 10.56
CA GLU A 163 -12.55 -19.25 9.96
C GLU A 163 -13.26 -20.46 9.36
N ARG A 164 -12.55 -21.30 8.60
CA ARG A 164 -13.11 -22.57 8.07
C ARG A 164 -13.58 -23.50 9.19
N ALA A 165 -12.89 -23.53 10.33
CA ALA A 165 -13.30 -24.32 11.49
C ALA A 165 -14.59 -23.77 12.14
N ARG A 166 -14.76 -22.44 12.19
CA ARG A 166 -15.97 -21.78 12.71
C ARG A 166 -17.19 -21.97 11.81
N ARG A 167 -16.99 -22.08 10.50
CA ARG A 167 -18.07 -22.26 9.50
C ARG A 167 -18.57 -23.71 9.37
N LYS A 168 -18.04 -24.69 10.12
CA LYS A 168 -18.55 -26.06 10.08
C LYS A 168 -19.95 -26.13 10.72
N PRO A 169 -21.00 -26.51 9.97
CA PRO A 169 -22.33 -26.68 10.55
C PRO A 169 -22.31 -27.79 11.60
N ARG A 170 -22.94 -27.55 12.76
CA ARG A 170 -23.20 -28.59 13.75
C ARG A 170 -24.05 -29.67 13.08
N LYS A 171 -23.58 -30.93 13.15
CA LYS A 171 -24.37 -32.11 12.79
C LYS A 171 -25.67 -32.04 13.60
N VAL A 172 -26.79 -31.74 12.95
CA VAL A 172 -28.12 -31.93 13.55
C VAL A 172 -28.24 -33.45 13.76
N PRO A 173 -28.47 -33.94 14.99
CA PRO A 173 -28.65 -35.38 15.19
C PRO A 173 -29.89 -35.81 14.40
N ALA A 174 -29.71 -36.82 13.55
CA ALA A 174 -30.78 -37.41 12.77
C ALA A 174 -31.81 -38.02 13.73
N ALA A 175 -32.92 -37.32 13.96
CA ALA A 175 -34.12 -37.93 14.50
C ALA A 175 -34.81 -38.67 13.36
N GLY A 176 -34.90 -40.00 13.50
CA GLY A 176 -35.71 -40.83 12.62
C GLY A 176 -37.18 -40.40 12.65
N GLY A 177 -37.80 -40.42 11.48
CA GLY A 177 -39.22 -40.13 11.31
C GLY A 177 -39.59 -40.24 9.84
N GLU A 178 -40.38 -41.26 9.54
CA GLU A 178 -40.74 -41.77 8.21
C GLU A 178 -42.01 -41.08 7.65
N ALA A 179 -42.09 -40.99 6.31
CA ALA A 179 -43.25 -40.63 5.45
C ALA A 179 -43.73 -39.16 5.49
N THR A 180 -44.12 -38.47 4.41
CA THR A 180 -44.80 -38.84 3.14
C THR A 180 -44.43 -37.90 1.98
N SER A 181 -44.80 -38.35 0.78
CA SER A 181 -44.59 -37.79 -0.55
C SER A 181 -45.49 -36.59 -0.94
N GLU A 182 -45.09 -35.98 -2.07
CA GLU A 182 -45.83 -35.15 -3.02
C GLU A 182 -45.81 -33.62 -2.85
N GLY A 183 -45.35 -32.95 -3.91
CA GLY A 183 -45.38 -31.49 -4.05
C GLY A 183 -44.37 -30.99 -5.09
N GLY A 184 -44.71 -31.12 -6.37
CA GLY A 184 -43.89 -30.70 -7.50
C GLY A 184 -43.60 -29.19 -7.54
N GLY A 185 -42.48 -28.84 -8.15
CA GLY A 185 -42.05 -27.46 -8.35
C GLY A 185 -40.60 -27.36 -8.80
N VAL A 186 -40.26 -27.95 -9.94
CA VAL A 186 -38.96 -27.74 -10.59
C VAL A 186 -38.97 -26.35 -11.22
N MET A 187 -38.53 -25.34 -10.46
CA MET A 187 -38.06 -24.08 -11.04
C MET A 187 -36.53 -24.12 -11.06
N TYR A 188 -35.99 -24.45 -12.22
CA TYR A 188 -34.60 -24.16 -12.57
C TYR A 188 -34.38 -22.65 -12.36
N ARG A 189 -33.70 -22.29 -11.26
CA ARG A 189 -33.07 -20.98 -11.14
C ARG A 189 -31.58 -21.18 -11.37
N GLU A 190 -31.26 -21.13 -12.65
CA GLU A 190 -29.95 -20.89 -13.21
C GLU A 190 -29.24 -19.82 -12.38
N ARG A 191 -28.32 -20.27 -11.51
CA ARG A 191 -27.47 -19.36 -10.74
C ARG A 191 -26.23 -19.17 -11.60
N THR A 192 -26.29 -18.18 -12.47
CA THR A 192 -25.15 -17.65 -13.19
C THR A 192 -24.02 -17.40 -12.19
N ALA A 193 -22.95 -18.17 -12.32
CA ALA A 193 -21.69 -17.89 -11.68
C ALA A 193 -21.13 -16.60 -12.30
N HIS A 194 -21.47 -15.45 -11.74
CA HIS A 194 -20.66 -14.26 -11.92
C HIS A 194 -19.44 -14.42 -11.02
N SER A 195 -18.42 -15.11 -11.55
CA SER A 195 -17.03 -14.89 -11.20
C SER A 195 -16.65 -13.46 -11.60
N GLY A 196 -17.19 -12.48 -10.88
CA GLY A 196 -16.84 -11.07 -10.98
C GLY A 196 -15.78 -10.75 -9.95
N GLY A 197 -14.61 -11.36 -10.07
CA GLY A 197 -13.41 -10.83 -9.45
C GLY A 197 -13.09 -9.52 -10.16
N VAL A 198 -13.67 -8.42 -9.71
CA VAL A 198 -13.18 -7.08 -10.06
C VAL A 198 -11.83 -6.93 -9.38
N ALA A 199 -10.79 -7.40 -10.07
CA ALA A 199 -9.46 -6.86 -9.94
C ALA A 199 -9.58 -5.38 -10.32
N SER A 200 -9.82 -4.53 -9.33
CA SER A 200 -9.77 -3.09 -9.50
C SER A 200 -8.31 -2.69 -9.60
N CYS A 201 -7.71 -2.98 -10.76
CA CYS A 201 -6.43 -2.40 -11.15
C CYS A 201 -6.62 -0.89 -11.20
N MET A 202 -6.20 -0.18 -10.15
CA MET A 202 -6.16 1.28 -10.13
C MET A 202 -5.17 1.72 -11.20
N THR A 203 -5.71 1.99 -12.38
CA THR A 203 -4.97 2.62 -13.47
C THR A 203 -4.86 4.10 -13.11
N LEU A 204 -3.69 4.54 -12.64
CA LEU A 204 -3.35 5.95 -12.53
C LEU A 204 -3.27 6.55 -13.94
N ARG A 205 -4.42 6.95 -14.49
CA ARG A 205 -4.46 7.84 -15.66
C ARG A 205 -4.03 9.22 -15.17
N VAL A 206 -2.73 9.51 -15.31
CA VAL A 206 -2.26 10.90 -15.31
C VAL A 206 -2.84 11.55 -16.56
N ALA A 207 -3.85 12.39 -16.38
CA ALA A 207 -4.45 13.15 -17.46
C ALA A 207 -3.39 14.12 -18.00
N SER A 208 -2.93 13.87 -19.21
CA SER A 208 -2.11 14.78 -20.00
C SER A 208 -2.93 16.04 -20.29
N TRP A 209 -2.70 17.12 -19.53
CA TRP A 209 -3.08 18.45 -19.95
C TRP A 209 -1.92 19.03 -20.76
N VAL A 210 -2.06 18.93 -22.08
CA VAL A 210 -1.25 19.65 -23.06
C VAL A 210 -1.76 21.09 -23.10
N THR A 211 -0.86 22.05 -22.91
CA THR A 211 -0.95 23.38 -23.54
C THR A 211 0.17 23.49 -24.55
#